data_AF-A0A3M8CG90-F1
#
_entry.id   AF-A0A3M8CG90-F1
#
_cell.length_a   1.000
_cell.length_b   1.000
_cell.length_c   1.000
_cell.angle_alpha   90.00
_cell.angle_beta   90.00
_cell.angle_gamma   90.00
#
_symmetry.space_group_name_H-M   'P 1'
#
loop_
_entity.id
_entity.type
_entity.pdbx_description
1 polymer ?
#
loop_
_entity_poly.entity_id
_entity_poly.type
_entity_poly.pdbx_seq_one_letter_code
_entity_poly.pdbx_strand_id
1 'polypeptide(L)'
;IPEIVRKAFKLAELEKPGAVHIELPEDMAEDDVDTSVLPKTPLPRSVASEESMKQALALIQKSQKPFIIAGNGVIRQQASAALQAWAEALGVPVTHTFMAKGVLPPDHPLNMYTVGLQMKD
;
A
#
# COMPACT_ATOMS: atom_id res chain seq x y z
N ILE A 1 -9.81 -3.56 28.42
CA ILE A 1 -10.44 -3.11 27.14
C ILE A 1 -9.51 -2.20 26.30
N PRO A 2 -8.90 -1.12 26.83
CA PRO A 2 -8.10 -0.19 26.01
C PRO A 2 -6.94 -0.85 25.25
N GLU A 3 -6.28 -1.85 25.83
CA GLU A 3 -5.21 -2.60 25.16
C GLU A 3 -5.68 -3.38 23.93
N ILE A 4 -6.78 -4.12 24.06
CA ILE A 4 -7.34 -4.93 22.97
C ILE A 4 -7.80 -4.02 21.84
N VAL A 5 -8.46 -2.91 22.16
CA VAL A 5 -8.88 -1.90 21.16
C VAL A 5 -7.67 -1.33 20.43
N ARG A 6 -6.64 -0.85 21.15
CA ARG A 6 -5.41 -0.34 20.53
C ARG A 6 -4.74 -1.38 19.64
N LYS A 7 -4.67 -2.64 20.09
CA LYS A 7 -4.10 -3.75 19.32
C LYS A 7 -4.92 -4.04 18.06
N ALA A 8 -6.25 -4.03 18.16
CA ALA A 8 -7.14 -4.27 17.04
C ALA A 8 -6.95 -3.25 15.92
N PHE A 9 -6.91 -1.95 16.25
CA PHE A 9 -6.59 -0.91 15.26
C PHE A 9 -5.19 -1.11 14.67
N LYS A 10 -4.17 -1.41 15.49
CA LYS A 10 -2.82 -1.68 15.00
C LYS A 10 -2.79 -2.85 14.01
N LEU A 11 -3.50 -3.93 14.30
CA LEU A 11 -3.58 -5.10 13.42
C LEU A 11 -4.36 -4.79 12.13
N ALA A 12 -5.47 -4.06 12.24
CA ALA A 12 -6.30 -3.69 11.09
C ALA A 12 -5.54 -2.79 10.09
N GLU A 13 -4.65 -1.94 10.58
CA GLU A 13 -3.87 -1.00 9.75
C GLU A 13 -2.52 -1.57 9.27
N LEU A 14 -1.96 -2.61 9.91
CA LEU A 14 -0.70 -3.23 9.48
C LEU A 14 -0.83 -3.88 8.11
N GLU A 15 0.27 -3.92 7.35
CA GLU A 15 0.29 -4.60 6.04
C GLU A 15 0.25 -6.13 6.22
N LYS A 16 -0.69 -6.86 5.62
CA LYS A 16 -1.79 -6.42 4.73
C LYS A 16 -3.03 -5.97 5.54
N PRO A 17 -3.60 -4.78 5.30
CA PRO A 17 -4.69 -4.26 6.12
C PRO A 17 -5.96 -5.10 5.98
N GLY A 18 -6.73 -5.22 7.07
CA GLY A 18 -7.89 -6.10 7.12
C GLY A 18 -8.82 -5.83 8.30
N ALA A 19 -9.96 -6.51 8.31
CA ALA A 19 -10.92 -6.39 9.39
C ALA A 19 -10.43 -7.13 10.64
N VAL A 20 -10.74 -6.57 11.81
CA VAL A 20 -10.54 -7.20 13.12
C VAL A 20 -11.87 -7.21 13.85
N HIS A 21 -12.20 -8.34 14.46
CA HIS A 21 -13.38 -8.49 15.31
C HIS A 21 -12.96 -8.49 16.78
N ILE A 22 -13.70 -7.75 17.61
CA ILE A 22 -13.57 -7.76 19.06
C ILE A 22 -14.90 -8.21 19.62
N GLU A 23 -14.89 -9.23 20.46
CA GLU A 23 -16.04 -9.66 21.25
C GLU A 23 -15.88 -9.10 22.66
N LEU A 24 -16.91 -8.41 23.14
CA LEU A 24 -16.94 -7.82 24.48
C LEU A 24 -18.21 -8.32 25.19
N PRO A 25 -18.07 -9.15 26.23
CA PRO A 25 -19.19 -9.57 27.07
C PRO A 25 -19.90 -8.38 27.74
N GLU A 26 -21.22 -8.47 27.89
CA GLU A 26 -22.06 -7.41 28.47
C GLU A 26 -21.71 -7.15 29.94
N ASP A 27 -21.47 -8.21 30.72
CA ASP A 27 -21.10 -8.15 32.14
C ASP A 27 -19.79 -7.39 32.36
N MET A 28 -18.86 -7.45 31.41
CA MET A 28 -17.60 -6.69 31.46
C MET A 28 -17.73 -5.25 30.96
N ALA A 29 -18.79 -4.94 30.21
CA ALA A 29 -18.99 -3.61 29.62
C ALA A 29 -19.65 -2.62 30.59
N GLU A 30 -20.34 -3.12 31.62
CA GLU A 30 -21.04 -2.32 32.63
C GLU A 30 -20.12 -1.82 33.76
N ASP A 31 -18.95 -2.43 33.94
CA ASP A 31 -18.02 -2.10 35.02
C ASP A 31 -17.35 -0.73 34.83
N ASP A 32 -17.46 0.12 35.85
CA ASP A 32 -16.69 1.37 35.94
C ASP A 32 -15.20 1.07 36.15
N VAL A 33 -14.35 1.68 35.32
CA VAL A 33 -12.89 1.51 35.39
C VAL A 33 -12.17 2.85 35.37
N ASP A 34 -11.23 3.04 36.31
CA ASP A 34 -10.30 4.18 36.28
C ASP A 34 -9.12 3.85 35.34
N THR A 35 -9.33 4.09 34.05
CA THR A 35 -8.31 3.82 33.02
C THR A 35 -8.34 4.86 31.89
N SER A 36 -7.22 5.01 31.20
CA SER A 36 -7.06 5.94 30.08
C SER A 36 -6.95 5.21 28.75
N VAL A 37 -7.38 5.87 27.67
CA VAL A 37 -7.14 5.39 26.30
C VAL A 37 -5.64 5.32 26.04
N LEU A 38 -5.17 4.17 25.55
CA LEU A 38 -3.77 4.03 25.19
C LEU A 38 -3.47 4.76 23.88
N PRO A 39 -2.33 5.47 23.79
CA PRO A 39 -1.97 6.19 22.58
C PRO A 39 -1.74 5.25 21.40
N LYS A 40 -2.03 5.75 20.20
CA LYS A 40 -1.72 5.05 18.94
C LYS A 40 -0.21 4.93 18.78
N THR A 41 0.27 3.72 18.51
CA THR A 41 1.68 3.50 18.11
C THR A 41 1.78 3.67 16.58
N PRO A 42 2.74 4.46 16.07
CA PRO A 42 2.98 4.56 14.63
C PRO A 42 3.28 3.18 14.01
N LEU A 43 2.82 2.99 12.78
CA LEU A 43 3.16 1.79 12.02
C LEU A 43 4.63 1.84 11.58
N PRO A 44 5.34 0.69 11.60
CA PRO A 44 6.68 0.63 11.05
C PRO A 44 6.65 0.95 9.55
N ARG A 45 7.61 1.76 9.09
CA ARG A 45 7.84 2.00 7.66
C ARG A 45 9.08 1.24 7.23
N SER A 46 8.92 0.33 6.28
CA SER A 46 10.05 -0.34 5.63
C SER A 46 10.63 0.58 4.57
N VAL A 47 11.93 0.84 4.66
CA VAL A 47 12.70 1.56 3.65
C VAL A 47 13.65 0.59 2.97
N ALA A 48 13.82 0.73 1.65
CA ALA A 48 14.80 -0.06 0.93
C ALA A 48 16.21 0.36 1.36
N SER A 49 17.13 -0.61 1.47
CA SER A 49 18.53 -0.30 1.71
C SER A 49 19.16 0.37 0.48
N GLU A 50 20.21 1.17 0.69
CA GLU A 50 20.93 1.82 -0.40
C GLU A 50 21.50 0.80 -1.39
N GLU A 51 21.95 -0.36 -0.89
CA GLU A 51 22.44 -1.46 -1.72
C GLU A 51 21.36 -2.02 -2.64
N SER A 52 20.17 -2.32 -2.10
CA SER A 52 19.05 -2.81 -2.91
C SER A 52 18.59 -1.78 -3.94
N MET A 53 18.61 -0.49 -3.61
CA MET A 53 18.30 0.58 -4.57
C MET A 53 19.33 0.64 -5.70
N LYS A 54 20.63 0.56 -5.40
CA LYS A 54 21.70 0.53 -6.42
C LYS A 54 21.57 -0.68 -7.34
N GLN A 55 21.29 -1.85 -6.78
CA GLN A 55 21.07 -3.08 -7.55
C GLN A 55 19.87 -2.95 -8.49
N ALA A 56 18.74 -2.44 -8.00
CA ALA A 56 17.55 -2.22 -8.82
C ALA A 56 17.83 -1.22 -9.96
N LEU A 57 18.51 -0.11 -9.68
CA LEU A 57 18.86 0.88 -10.69
C LEU A 57 19.77 0.30 -11.78
N ALA A 58 20.76 -0.50 -11.40
CA ALA A 58 21.67 -1.15 -12.36
C ALA A 58 20.92 -2.13 -13.30
N LEU A 59 19.88 -2.82 -12.80
CA LEU A 59 19.03 -3.67 -13.61
C LEU A 59 18.16 -2.85 -14.57
N ILE A 60 17.57 -1.76 -14.10
CA ILE A 60 16.74 -0.86 -14.91
C ILE A 60 17.55 -0.24 -16.04
N GLN A 61 18.77 0.26 -15.75
CA GLN A 61 19.67 0.87 -16.74
C GLN A 61 20.10 -0.08 -17.85
N LYS A 62 20.20 -1.38 -17.56
CA LYS A 62 20.56 -2.40 -18.55
C LYS A 62 19.36 -2.92 -19.35
N SER A 63 18.14 -2.55 -18.95
CA SER A 63 16.92 -3.03 -19.60
C SER A 63 16.70 -2.34 -20.94
N GLN A 64 16.43 -3.12 -21.98
CA GLN A 64 16.11 -2.58 -23.32
C GLN A 64 14.65 -2.16 -23.44
N LYS A 65 13.75 -2.80 -22.69
CA LYS A 65 12.29 -2.57 -22.72
C LYS A 65 11.72 -2.64 -21.29
N PRO A 66 12.08 -1.70 -20.42
CA PRO A 66 11.51 -1.63 -19.08
C PRO A 66 9.99 -1.43 -19.12
N PHE A 67 9.30 -1.96 -18.11
CA PHE A 67 7.86 -1.90 -17.98
C PHE A 67 7.48 -1.89 -16.50
N ILE A 68 6.55 -1.01 -16.10
CA ILE A 68 6.15 -0.85 -14.69
C ILE A 68 4.80 -1.52 -14.47
N ILE A 69 4.70 -2.33 -13.41
CA ILE A 69 3.44 -2.89 -12.92
C ILE A 69 3.14 -2.29 -11.54
N ALA A 70 2.16 -1.38 -11.48
CA ALA A 70 1.77 -0.71 -10.26
C ALA A 70 0.74 -1.54 -9.45
N GLY A 71 1.10 -1.85 -8.21
CA GLY A 71 0.24 -2.52 -7.23
C GLY A 71 -0.46 -1.54 -6.28
N ASN A 72 -1.39 -2.06 -5.46
CA ASN A 72 -2.15 -1.29 -4.46
C ASN A 72 -1.26 -0.46 -3.52
N GLY A 73 -0.02 -0.91 -3.28
CA GLY A 73 0.95 -0.21 -2.44
C GLY A 73 1.20 1.23 -2.87
N VAL A 74 1.14 1.54 -4.18
CA VAL A 74 1.31 2.91 -4.68
C VAL A 74 0.20 3.82 -4.17
N ILE A 75 -1.05 3.35 -4.23
CA ILE A 75 -2.23 4.12 -3.77
C ILE A 75 -2.20 4.25 -2.24
N ARG A 76 -1.97 3.15 -1.52
CA ARG A 76 -1.94 3.15 -0.04
C ARG A 76 -0.87 4.08 0.53
N GLN A 77 0.28 4.18 -0.14
CA GLN A 77 1.39 5.04 0.26
C GLN A 77 1.35 6.44 -0.37
N GLN A 78 0.26 6.79 -1.08
CA GLN A 78 0.09 8.09 -1.75
C GLN A 78 1.25 8.42 -2.70
N ALA A 79 1.81 7.40 -3.36
CA ALA A 79 2.99 7.52 -4.20
C ALA A 79 2.67 7.71 -5.69
N SER A 80 1.41 7.99 -6.06
CA SER A 80 0.99 8.11 -7.47
C SER A 80 1.76 9.22 -8.21
N ALA A 81 1.91 10.39 -7.60
CA ALA A 81 2.63 11.51 -8.21
C ALA A 81 4.13 11.20 -8.40
N ALA A 82 4.75 10.54 -7.42
CA ALA A 82 6.15 10.11 -7.51
C ALA A 82 6.33 9.05 -8.60
N LEU A 83 5.40 8.08 -8.71
CA LEU A 83 5.41 7.08 -9.76
C LEU A 83 5.26 7.73 -11.14
N GLN A 84 4.32 8.66 -11.30
CA GLN A 84 4.11 9.37 -12.55
C GLN A 84 5.38 10.10 -13.00
N ALA A 85 5.96 10.92 -12.13
CA ALA A 85 7.19 11.65 -12.44
C ALA A 85 8.35 10.71 -12.81
N TRP A 86 8.45 9.57 -12.13
CA TRP A 86 9.47 8.56 -12.42
C TRP A 86 9.25 7.86 -13.77
N ALA A 87 8.00 7.49 -14.07
CA ALA A 87 7.63 6.89 -15.36
C ALA A 87 7.86 7.85 -16.53
N GLU A 88 7.49 9.13 -16.37
CA GLU A 88 7.74 10.19 -17.34
C GLU A 88 9.24 10.41 -17.58
N ALA A 89 10.04 10.50 -16.51
CA ALA A 89 11.48 10.70 -16.61
C ALA A 89 12.21 9.57 -17.35
N LEU A 90 11.71 8.33 -17.22
CA LEU A 90 12.28 7.16 -17.91
C LEU A 90 11.61 6.86 -19.25
N GLY A 91 10.49 7.51 -19.57
CA GLY A 91 9.66 7.18 -20.74
C GLY A 91 9.09 5.76 -20.68
N VAL A 92 8.77 5.25 -19.49
CA VAL A 92 8.41 3.85 -19.27
C VAL A 92 6.90 3.68 -19.16
N PRO A 93 6.28 2.78 -19.95
CA PRO A 93 4.86 2.48 -19.83
C PRO A 93 4.52 1.82 -18.48
N VAL A 94 3.34 2.13 -17.98
CA VAL A 94 2.82 1.69 -16.67
C VAL A 94 1.49 0.97 -16.86
N THR A 95 1.41 -0.28 -16.43
CA THR A 95 0.13 -0.97 -16.17
C THR A 95 -0.15 -0.98 -14.67
N HIS A 96 -1.39 -1.26 -14.28
CA HIS A 96 -1.76 -1.33 -12.88
C HIS A 96 -2.71 -2.49 -12.59
N THR A 97 -2.68 -2.99 -11.35
CA THR A 97 -3.72 -3.93 -10.87
C THR A 97 -5.06 -3.21 -10.69
N PHE A 98 -6.15 -3.95 -10.50
CA PHE A 98 -7.46 -3.35 -10.17
C PHE A 98 -7.41 -2.46 -8.93
N MET A 99 -6.65 -2.89 -7.93
CA MET A 99 -6.48 -2.16 -6.68
C MET A 99 -5.63 -0.89 -6.82
N ALA A 100 -4.95 -0.73 -7.95
CA ALA A 100 -4.16 0.46 -8.29
C ALA A 100 -4.78 1.28 -9.43
N LYS A 101 -6.06 1.05 -9.75
CA LYS A 101 -6.77 1.84 -10.75
C LYS A 101 -6.80 3.31 -10.33
N GLY A 102 -6.45 4.19 -11.26
CA GLY A 102 -6.30 5.63 -11.01
C GLY A 102 -4.91 6.04 -10.53
N VAL A 103 -3.92 5.13 -10.56
CA VAL A 103 -2.52 5.49 -10.30
C VAL A 103 -1.96 6.51 -11.31
N LEU A 104 -2.47 6.46 -12.54
CA LEU A 104 -2.28 7.47 -13.58
C LEU A 104 -3.64 7.96 -14.10
N PRO A 105 -3.72 9.18 -14.66
CA PRO A 105 -4.89 9.63 -15.40
C PRO A 105 -5.27 8.65 -16.54
N PRO A 106 -6.56 8.48 -16.85
CA PRO A 106 -7.01 7.56 -17.91
C PRO A 106 -6.45 7.87 -19.31
N ASP A 107 -6.22 9.15 -19.58
CA ASP A 107 -5.73 9.72 -20.84
C ASP A 107 -4.20 9.91 -20.86
N HIS A 108 -3.51 9.51 -19.79
CA HIS A 108 -2.06 9.66 -19.71
C HIS A 108 -1.35 8.77 -20.76
N PRO A 109 -0.39 9.30 -21.54
CA PRO A 109 0.20 8.59 -22.68
C PRO A 109 0.97 7.31 -22.30
N LEU A 110 1.48 7.24 -21.06
CA LEU A 110 2.17 6.05 -20.53
C LEU A 110 1.23 5.02 -19.86
N ASN A 111 -0.09 5.26 -19.83
CA ASN A 111 -1.03 4.37 -19.17
C ASN A 111 -1.41 3.17 -20.07
N MET A 112 -1.04 1.97 -19.65
CA MET A 112 -1.34 0.70 -20.33
C MET A 112 -2.57 -0.02 -19.75
N TYR A 113 -3.37 0.70 -18.97
CA TYR A 113 -4.61 0.23 -18.35
C TYR A 113 -4.40 -0.94 -17.36
N THR A 114 -5.52 -1.56 -16.98
CA THR A 114 -5.57 -2.53 -15.87
C THR A 114 -5.23 -3.93 -16.35
N VAL A 115 -4.37 -4.63 -15.61
CA VAL A 115 -4.08 -6.07 -15.81
C VAL A 115 -4.60 -6.90 -14.63
N GLY A 116 -5.05 -8.12 -14.89
CA GLY A 116 -5.41 -9.07 -13.83
C GLY A 116 -6.67 -9.91 -14.06
N LEU A 117 -7.42 -9.69 -15.13
CA LEU A 117 -8.44 -10.63 -15.60
C LEU A 117 -7.83 -11.51 -16.67
N GLN A 118 -7.98 -12.83 -16.53
CA GLN A 118 -7.86 -13.75 -17.67
C GLN A 118 -9.16 -13.65 -18.45
N MET A 119 -9.20 -12.82 -19.48
CA MET A 119 -10.22 -12.99 -20.50
C MET A 119 -9.67 -14.05 -21.47
N LYS A 120 -10.26 -15.25 -21.48
CA LYS A 120 -10.34 -15.98 -22.74
C LYS A 120 -11.48 -15.30 -23.50
N ASP A 121 -11.16 -14.80 -24.69
CA ASP A 121 -12.17 -14.42 -25.69
C ASP A 121 -13.20 -15.54 -25.87
#